data_AF-X1KXZ6-F1
#
_entry.id   AF-X1KXZ6-F1
#
_cell.length_a   1.000
_cell.length_b   1.000
_cell.length_c   1.000
_cell.angle_alpha   90.00
_cell.angle_beta   90.00
_cell.angle_gamma   90.00
#
_symmetry.space_group_name_H-M   'P 1'
#
loop_
_entity.id
_entity.type
_entity.pdbx_description
1 polymer ?
#
loop_
_entity_poly.entity_id
_entity_poly.type
_entity_poly.pdbx_seq_one_letter_code
_entity_poly.pdbx_strand_id
1 'polypeptide(L)'
;MILAGTHGNEIAGIEAVKYLKNNINIEKGTLIIIPRTNILACEKGLRNFPKDINLNRVYPGNPQGNSIEKLAYEIFSLMKSYDIDLLIDLHESIEFYKKNPKNYGQTIVIDSNDDYLFNLSSSIVEEMNEGIINISQKYEVLVDPIKGSAAYSAHYQLSIPAMTFETCRKLPLS
;
A
#
# COMPACT_ATOMS: atom_id res chain seq x y z
N MET A 1 -1.87 9.12 5.47
CA MET A 1 -2.28 7.84 6.11
C MET A 1 -1.44 6.72 5.51
N ILE A 2 -1.01 5.75 6.33
CA ILE A 2 -0.31 4.54 5.88
C ILE A 2 -1.15 3.30 6.21
N LEU A 3 -1.37 2.44 5.22
CA LEU A 3 -2.01 1.14 5.35
C LEU A 3 -0.96 0.03 5.18
N ALA A 4 -1.08 -1.03 5.97
CA ALA A 4 -0.30 -2.25 5.83
C ALA A 4 -1.12 -3.46 6.27
N GLY A 5 -0.76 -4.65 5.80
CA GLY A 5 -1.47 -5.88 6.15
C GLY A 5 -2.90 -5.93 5.57
N THR A 6 -3.09 -5.30 4.41
CA THR A 6 -4.28 -5.53 3.56
C THR A 6 -4.37 -7.00 3.18
N HIS A 7 -3.23 -7.58 2.78
CA HIS A 7 -3.05 -9.03 2.75
C HIS A 7 -2.21 -9.49 3.95
N GLY A 8 -2.67 -10.51 4.66
CA GLY A 8 -2.07 -10.92 5.93
C GLY A 8 -0.79 -11.73 5.83
N ASN A 9 -0.43 -12.21 4.63
CA ASN A 9 0.82 -12.91 4.36
C ASN A 9 1.91 -12.00 3.74
N GLU A 10 1.66 -10.69 3.73
CA GLU A 10 2.56 -9.63 3.30
C GLU A 10 3.07 -8.92 4.57
N ILE A 11 4.15 -9.47 5.13
CA ILE A 11 4.70 -9.13 6.45
C ILE A 11 5.66 -7.94 6.41
N ALA A 12 6.32 -7.66 5.29
CA ALA A 12 7.32 -6.59 5.21
C ALA A 12 6.73 -5.21 5.53
N GLY A 13 5.56 -4.88 4.94
CA GLY A 13 4.86 -3.63 5.22
C GLY A 13 4.43 -3.50 6.69
N ILE A 14 4.01 -4.61 7.32
CA ILE A 14 3.60 -4.64 8.73
C ILE A 14 4.80 -4.35 9.65
N GLU A 15 5.96 -4.96 9.38
CA GLU A 15 7.18 -4.69 10.15
C GLU A 15 7.72 -3.28 9.89
N ALA A 16 7.64 -2.78 8.66
CA ALA A 16 8.06 -1.42 8.31
C ALA A 16 7.29 -0.36 9.11
N VAL A 17 5.96 -0.47 9.23
CA VAL A 17 5.16 0.48 10.01
C VAL A 17 5.36 0.34 11.52
N LYS A 18 5.67 -0.87 12.02
CA LYS A 18 6.05 -1.05 13.44
C LYS A 18 7.37 -0.37 13.74
N TYR A 19 8.37 -0.54 12.86
CA TYR A 19 9.64 0.16 12.96
C TYR A 19 9.42 1.67 12.91
N LEU A 20 8.66 2.16 11.92
CA LEU A 20 8.36 3.58 11.78
C LEU A 20 7.73 4.15 13.04
N LYS A 21 6.69 3.50 13.58
CA LYS A 21 6.02 3.94 14.82
C LYS A 21 6.97 4.14 15.99
N ASN A 22 7.99 3.29 16.12
CA ASN A 22 8.94 3.33 17.24
C ASN A 22 10.10 4.31 17.03
N ASN A 23 10.35 4.73 15.78
CA ASN A 23 11.54 5.51 15.41
C ASN A 23 11.21 6.89 14.81
N ILE A 24 9.94 7.16 14.47
CA ILE A 24 9.54 8.44 13.90
C ILE A 24 9.34 9.50 14.98
N ASN A 25 9.88 10.69 14.73
CA ASN A 25 9.55 11.92 15.46
C ASN A 25 8.78 12.86 14.52
N ILE A 26 7.52 13.13 14.83
CA ILE A 26 6.66 13.98 14.00
C ILE A 26 6.75 15.41 14.52
N GLU A 27 7.45 16.27 13.79
CA GLU A 27 7.56 17.69 14.15
C GLU A 27 6.32 18.50 13.76
N LYS A 28 5.68 18.14 12.64
CA LYS A 28 4.48 18.80 12.10
C LYS A 28 3.57 17.81 11.37
N GLY A 29 2.28 18.13 11.35
CA GLY A 29 1.25 17.32 10.70
C GLY A 29 0.82 16.11 11.52
N THR A 30 0.10 15.20 10.87
CA THR A 30 -0.49 14.02 11.51
C THR A 30 -0.20 12.77 10.70
N LEU A 31 0.39 11.75 11.34
CA LEU A 31 0.57 10.44 10.73
C LEU A 31 -0.46 9.45 11.30
N ILE A 32 -1.39 9.01 10.47
CA ILE A 32 -2.33 7.93 10.79
C ILE A 32 -1.83 6.63 10.15
N ILE A 33 -1.65 5.58 10.97
CA ILE A 33 -1.18 4.25 10.55
C ILE A 33 -2.23 3.21 10.90
N ILE A 34 -2.64 2.39 9.93
CA ILE A 34 -3.39 1.15 10.14
C ILE A 34 -2.46 -0.01 9.78
N PRO A 35 -1.77 -0.63 10.77
CA PRO A 35 -0.67 -1.55 10.50
C PRO A 35 -1.12 -2.96 10.10
N ARG A 36 -2.40 -3.30 10.32
CA ARG A 36 -3.00 -4.61 10.03
C ARG A 36 -4.42 -4.39 9.55
N THR A 37 -4.56 -3.89 8.33
CA THR A 37 -5.86 -3.50 7.75
C THR A 37 -6.85 -4.67 7.78
N ASN A 38 -6.46 -5.86 7.30
CA ASN A 38 -7.21 -7.09 7.52
C ASN A 38 -6.57 -7.89 8.67
N ILE A 39 -6.91 -7.52 9.91
CA ILE A 39 -6.31 -8.12 11.11
C ILE A 39 -6.49 -9.65 11.17
N LEU A 40 -7.64 -10.17 10.75
CA LEU A 40 -7.91 -11.61 10.76
C LEU A 40 -7.08 -12.37 9.73
N ALA A 41 -6.83 -11.78 8.55
CA ALA A 41 -5.92 -12.34 7.57
C ALA A 41 -4.49 -12.37 8.12
N CYS A 42 -4.07 -11.27 8.77
CA CYS A 42 -2.75 -11.15 9.37
C CYS A 42 -2.52 -12.16 10.49
N GLU A 43 -3.51 -12.40 11.36
CA GLU A 43 -3.40 -13.38 12.46
C GLU A 43 -3.28 -14.82 11.94
N LYS A 44 -3.81 -15.08 10.75
CA LYS A 44 -3.78 -16.40 10.11
C LYS A 44 -2.62 -16.56 9.13
N GLY A 45 -1.85 -15.51 8.86
CA GLY A 45 -0.82 -15.51 7.81
C GLY A 45 -1.38 -15.84 6.43
N LEU A 46 -2.61 -15.40 6.14
CA LEU A 46 -3.29 -15.66 4.86
C LEU A 46 -3.34 -14.39 4.03
N ARG A 47 -3.36 -14.54 2.69
CA ARG A 47 -3.59 -13.39 1.80
C ARG A 47 -4.90 -12.69 2.12
N ASN A 48 -5.99 -13.44 2.25
CA ASN A 48 -7.30 -12.89 2.59
C ASN A 48 -7.92 -13.71 3.73
N PHE A 49 -8.75 -13.05 4.53
CA PHE A 49 -9.69 -13.72 5.40
C PHE A 49 -10.97 -12.88 5.52
N PRO A 50 -12.17 -13.43 5.23
CA PRO A 50 -12.43 -14.72 4.58
C PRO A 50 -11.64 -14.93 3.27
N LYS A 51 -11.32 -16.18 2.92
CA LYS A 51 -10.33 -16.50 1.88
C LYS A 51 -10.73 -16.00 0.47
N ASP A 52 -12.02 -15.94 0.23
CA ASP A 52 -12.69 -15.65 -1.03
C ASP A 52 -12.87 -14.15 -1.30
N ILE A 53 -12.69 -13.30 -0.29
CA ILE A 53 -12.94 -11.86 -0.41
C ILE A 53 -11.63 -11.09 -0.25
N ASN A 54 -11.17 -10.48 -1.34
CA ASN A 54 -9.98 -9.65 -1.32
C ASN A 54 -10.34 -8.21 -0.91
N LEU A 55 -9.84 -7.76 0.23
CA LEU A 55 -10.03 -6.39 0.72
C LEU A 55 -9.59 -5.34 -0.31
N ASN A 56 -8.48 -5.58 -1.00
CA ASN A 56 -7.95 -4.67 -2.02
C ASN A 56 -8.74 -4.69 -3.34
N ARG A 57 -9.93 -5.28 -3.39
CA ARG A 57 -10.81 -5.32 -4.58
C ARG A 57 -12.24 -4.87 -4.29
N VAL A 58 -12.51 -4.42 -3.06
CA VAL A 58 -13.87 -4.06 -2.63
C VAL A 58 -14.00 -2.62 -2.15
N TYR A 59 -12.96 -1.79 -2.25
CA TYR A 59 -13.09 -0.35 -1.99
C TYR A 59 -14.04 0.32 -3.02
N PRO A 60 -14.83 1.34 -2.62
CA PRO A 60 -14.85 2.03 -1.32
C PRO A 60 -15.61 1.29 -0.21
N GLY A 61 -16.03 0.04 -0.45
CA GLY A 61 -16.77 -0.77 0.50
C GLY A 61 -18.28 -0.54 0.45
N ASN A 62 -18.98 -1.22 1.36
CA ASN A 62 -20.43 -1.15 1.52
C ASN A 62 -20.78 -1.31 3.01
N PRO A 63 -21.38 -0.29 3.67
CA PRO A 63 -21.71 -0.37 5.09
C PRO A 63 -22.77 -1.41 5.42
N GLN A 64 -23.54 -1.86 4.41
CA GLN A 64 -24.53 -2.93 4.53
C GLN A 64 -24.04 -4.25 3.90
N GLY A 65 -22.80 -4.30 3.44
CA GLY A 65 -22.20 -5.47 2.79
C GLY A 65 -21.69 -6.53 3.77
N ASN A 66 -20.87 -7.42 3.24
CA ASN A 66 -20.15 -8.42 4.04
C ASN A 66 -19.10 -7.77 4.96
N SER A 67 -18.45 -8.57 5.82
CA SER A 67 -17.49 -8.05 6.80
C SER A 67 -16.31 -7.31 6.18
N ILE A 68 -15.84 -7.70 5.00
CA ILE A 68 -14.71 -7.06 4.31
C ILE A 68 -15.14 -5.82 3.55
N GLU A 69 -16.35 -5.81 2.98
CA GLU A 69 -16.93 -4.59 2.40
C GLU A 69 -17.20 -3.53 3.46
N LYS A 70 -17.67 -3.93 4.64
CA LYS A 70 -17.82 -3.03 5.80
C LYS A 70 -16.48 -2.49 6.27
N LEU A 71 -15.47 -3.35 6.38
CA LEU A 71 -14.10 -2.93 6.72
C LEU A 71 -13.54 -1.90 5.73
N ALA A 72 -13.68 -2.16 4.42
CA ALA A 72 -13.27 -1.21 3.38
C ALA A 72 -14.01 0.13 3.51
N TYR A 73 -15.31 0.10 3.81
CA TYR A 73 -16.12 1.30 4.04
C TYR A 73 -15.65 2.11 5.24
N GLU A 74 -15.32 1.45 6.36
CA GLU A 74 -14.80 2.15 7.55
C GLU A 74 -13.45 2.82 7.26
N ILE A 75 -12.53 2.12 6.58
CA ILE A 75 -11.22 2.68 6.21
C ILE A 75 -11.38 3.87 5.26
N PHE A 76 -12.24 3.74 4.24
CA PHE A 76 -12.56 4.83 3.33
C PHE A 76 -13.21 6.02 4.06
N SER A 77 -14.08 5.75 5.03
CA SER A 77 -14.72 6.77 5.86
C SER A 77 -13.71 7.48 6.77
N LEU A 78 -12.68 6.78 7.27
CA LEU A 78 -11.57 7.40 8.00
C LEU A 78 -10.75 8.33 7.11
N MET A 79 -10.48 7.95 5.85
CA MET A 79 -9.78 8.82 4.90
C MET A 79 -10.50 10.17 4.74
N LYS A 80 -11.82 10.11 4.61
CA LYS A 80 -12.67 11.31 4.50
C LYS A 80 -12.74 12.10 5.81
N SER A 81 -12.93 11.42 6.94
CA SER A 81 -13.19 12.08 8.23
C SER A 81 -11.95 12.78 8.80
N TYR A 82 -10.77 12.28 8.48
CA TYR A 82 -9.49 12.87 8.89
C TYR A 82 -8.86 13.76 7.83
N ASP A 83 -9.57 14.03 6.72
CA ASP A 83 -9.10 14.89 5.63
C ASP A 83 -7.69 14.52 5.16
N ILE A 84 -7.52 13.26 4.75
CA ILE A 84 -6.18 12.72 4.45
C ILE A 84 -5.58 13.36 3.20
N ASP A 85 -4.39 13.95 3.34
CA ASP A 85 -3.67 14.60 2.23
C ASP A 85 -2.90 13.64 1.31
N LEU A 86 -2.51 12.46 1.82
CA LEU A 86 -1.73 11.46 1.08
C LEU A 86 -2.01 10.07 1.65
N LEU A 87 -2.25 9.10 0.77
CA LEU A 87 -2.34 7.68 1.12
C LEU A 87 -1.10 6.92 0.66
N ILE A 88 -0.55 6.10 1.55
CA ILE A 88 0.48 5.11 1.23
C ILE A 88 -0.06 3.73 1.62
N ASP A 89 -0.05 2.77 0.70
CA ASP A 89 -0.46 1.39 0.94
C ASP A 89 0.72 0.45 0.71
N LEU A 90 1.05 -0.38 1.71
CA LEU A 90 2.24 -1.24 1.69
C LEU A 90 1.86 -2.69 1.41
N HIS A 91 2.40 -3.25 0.33
CA HIS A 91 2.16 -4.61 -0.15
C HIS A 91 3.47 -5.34 -0.46
N GLU A 92 3.34 -6.64 -0.75
CA GLU A 92 4.45 -7.42 -1.30
C GLU A 92 4.04 -8.25 -2.52
N SER A 93 4.98 -8.37 -3.47
CA SER A 93 4.82 -9.20 -4.64
C SER A 93 5.74 -10.41 -4.63
N ILE A 94 5.30 -11.51 -5.25
CA ILE A 94 6.01 -12.80 -5.24
C ILE A 94 7.29 -12.81 -6.11
N GLU A 95 7.45 -11.84 -7.01
CA GLU A 95 8.57 -11.76 -7.95
C GLU A 95 8.89 -10.29 -8.28
N PHE A 96 10.14 -10.03 -8.67
CA PHE A 96 10.59 -8.72 -9.13
C PHE A 96 9.91 -8.32 -10.45
N TYR A 97 9.41 -7.09 -10.53
CA TYR A 97 8.79 -6.53 -11.74
C TYR A 97 9.76 -6.60 -12.94
N LYS A 98 11.01 -6.17 -12.75
CA LYS A 98 12.07 -6.20 -13.77
C LYS A 98 12.41 -7.60 -14.31
N LYS A 99 12.07 -8.66 -13.57
CA LYS A 99 12.25 -10.05 -14.03
C LYS A 99 11.00 -10.59 -14.71
N ASN A 100 9.82 -10.25 -14.19
CA ASN A 100 8.55 -10.69 -14.72
C ASN A 100 7.48 -9.62 -14.47
N PRO A 101 7.16 -8.78 -15.49
CA PRO A 101 6.21 -7.66 -15.39
C PRO A 101 4.76 -8.04 -15.08
N LYS A 102 4.45 -9.34 -14.88
CA LYS A 102 3.18 -9.80 -14.30
C LYS A 102 3.11 -9.65 -12.77
N ASN A 103 4.19 -9.22 -12.14
CA ASN A 103 4.33 -9.02 -10.70
C ASN A 103 4.85 -7.61 -10.44
N TYR A 104 4.67 -7.10 -9.22
CA TYR A 104 4.93 -5.70 -8.88
C TYR A 104 6.15 -5.53 -7.96
N GLY A 105 6.92 -6.58 -7.70
CA GLY A 105 7.97 -6.52 -6.69
C GLY A 105 9.05 -5.50 -7.06
N GLN A 106 9.40 -4.64 -6.11
CA GLN A 106 10.23 -3.45 -6.27
C GLN A 106 9.57 -2.42 -7.21
N THR A 107 8.35 -2.00 -6.88
CA THR A 107 7.69 -0.88 -7.57
C THR A 107 7.02 0.08 -6.59
N ILE A 108 6.87 1.34 -7.02
CA ILE A 108 5.89 2.27 -6.47
C ILE A 108 4.82 2.45 -7.53
N VAL A 109 3.60 2.02 -7.24
CA VAL A 109 2.44 2.14 -8.14
C VAL A 109 1.62 3.36 -7.74
N ILE A 110 1.35 4.24 -8.69
CA ILE A 110 0.56 5.47 -8.48
C ILE A 110 -0.74 5.43 -9.30
N ASP A 111 -1.80 6.03 -8.75
CA ASP A 111 -3.13 6.01 -9.38
C ASP A 111 -3.36 7.12 -10.41
N SER A 112 -2.46 8.10 -10.49
CA SER A 112 -2.50 9.19 -11.48
C SER A 112 -1.11 9.52 -12.00
N ASN A 113 -1.05 9.95 -13.27
CA ASN A 113 0.15 10.52 -13.86
C ASN A 113 0.18 12.05 -13.71
N ASP A 114 -0.29 12.58 -12.57
CA ASP A 114 -0.10 13.99 -12.29
C ASP A 114 1.38 14.27 -12.01
N ASP A 115 1.87 15.40 -12.51
CA ASP A 115 3.30 15.73 -12.44
C ASP A 115 3.83 15.72 -11.01
N TYR A 116 3.02 16.10 -10.04
CA TYR A 116 3.43 16.13 -8.64
C TYR A 116 3.70 14.72 -8.09
N LEU A 117 2.72 13.82 -8.21
CA LEU A 117 2.83 12.45 -7.71
C LEU A 117 3.90 11.65 -8.45
N PHE A 118 4.03 11.87 -9.77
CA PHE A 118 5.07 11.25 -10.56
C PHE A 118 6.47 11.71 -10.11
N ASN A 119 6.70 13.03 -10.01
CA ASN A 119 8.01 13.56 -9.60
C ASN A 119 8.39 13.17 -8.16
N LEU A 120 7.42 13.18 -7.24
CA LEU A 120 7.61 12.70 -5.86
C LEU A 120 8.02 11.23 -5.86
N SER A 121 7.27 10.38 -6.58
CA SER A 121 7.53 8.95 -6.65
C SER A 121 8.88 8.64 -7.31
N SER A 122 9.24 9.37 -8.37
CA SER A 122 10.53 9.24 -9.04
C SER A 122 11.68 9.59 -8.12
N SER A 123 11.56 10.69 -7.37
CA SER A 123 12.60 11.11 -6.39
C SER A 123 12.82 10.04 -5.31
N ILE A 124 11.71 9.47 -4.79
CA ILE A 124 11.78 8.37 -3.80
C ILE A 124 12.45 7.13 -4.43
N VAL A 125 12.07 6.75 -5.64
CA VAL A 125 12.66 5.59 -6.34
C VAL A 125 14.15 5.80 -6.62
N GLU A 126 14.58 7.01 -6.99
CA GLU A 126 15.98 7.36 -7.18
C GLU A 126 16.78 7.15 -5.89
N GLU A 127 16.32 7.72 -4.78
CA GLU A 127 16.95 7.57 -3.46
C GLU A 127 17.02 6.10 -3.01
N MET A 128 15.91 5.37 -3.10
CA MET A 128 15.87 3.95 -2.75
C MET A 128 16.82 3.10 -3.61
N ASN A 129 17.04 3.49 -4.86
CA ASN A 129 17.90 2.78 -5.79
C ASN A 129 19.41 3.04 -5.59
N GLU A 130 19.80 4.05 -4.82
CA GLU A 130 21.22 4.32 -4.51
C GLU A 130 21.87 3.14 -3.77
N GLY A 131 21.11 2.49 -2.87
CA GLY A 131 21.57 1.33 -2.10
C GLY A 131 21.47 -0.02 -2.82
N ILE A 132 20.87 -0.07 -4.03
CA ILE A 132 20.55 -1.33 -4.71
C ILE A 132 21.51 -1.59 -5.87
N ILE A 133 22.43 -2.55 -5.68
CA ILE A 133 23.45 -2.92 -6.68
C ILE A 133 22.82 -3.71 -7.83
N ASN A 134 21.96 -4.67 -7.54
CA ASN A 134 21.39 -5.56 -8.56
C ASN A 134 20.30 -4.82 -9.35
N ILE A 135 20.55 -4.61 -10.64
CA ILE A 135 19.64 -3.92 -11.56
C ILE A 135 18.23 -4.53 -11.53
N SER A 136 18.11 -5.85 -11.44
CA SER A 136 16.82 -6.56 -11.41
C SER A 136 16.02 -6.38 -10.11
N GLN A 137 16.62 -5.76 -9.09
CA GLN A 137 16.00 -5.45 -7.80
C GLN A 137 15.74 -3.95 -7.63
N LYS A 138 16.19 -3.11 -8.58
CA LYS A 138 15.94 -1.67 -8.53
C LYS A 138 14.46 -1.38 -8.70
N TYR A 139 13.95 -0.44 -7.89
CA TYR A 139 12.60 0.06 -7.95
C TYR A 139 12.29 0.76 -9.27
N GLU A 140 11.02 0.71 -9.68
CA GLU A 140 10.44 1.52 -10.76
C GLU A 140 9.14 2.18 -10.29
N VAL A 141 8.80 3.32 -10.89
CA VAL A 141 7.47 3.94 -10.74
C VAL A 141 6.56 3.40 -11.84
N LEU A 142 5.37 2.95 -11.46
CA LEU A 142 4.34 2.50 -12.39
C LEU A 142 3.10 3.37 -12.24
N VAL A 143 2.48 3.77 -13.35
CA VAL A 143 1.12 4.35 -13.34
C VAL A 143 0.16 3.23 -13.73
N ASP A 144 -0.37 2.52 -12.74
CA ASP A 144 -1.22 1.35 -12.95
C ASP A 144 -2.35 1.30 -11.92
N PRO A 145 -3.40 2.13 -12.07
CA PRO A 145 -4.49 2.24 -11.11
C PRO A 145 -5.28 0.93 -11.01
N ILE A 146 -5.29 0.33 -9.82
CA ILE A 146 -5.94 -0.95 -9.59
C ILE A 146 -7.35 -0.75 -9.05
N LYS A 147 -8.36 -0.85 -9.92
CA LYS A 147 -9.77 -0.66 -9.54
C LYS A 147 -10.18 -1.50 -8.32
N GLY A 148 -10.80 -0.83 -7.34
CA GLY A 148 -11.26 -1.43 -6.09
C GLY A 148 -10.19 -1.56 -5.02
N SER A 149 -8.96 -1.06 -5.27
CA SER A 149 -7.93 -0.89 -4.24
C SER A 149 -8.19 0.33 -3.35
N ALA A 150 -7.53 0.37 -2.20
CA ALA A 150 -7.57 1.54 -1.32
C ALA A 150 -7.05 2.80 -2.03
N ALA A 151 -5.92 2.65 -2.72
CA ALA A 151 -5.25 3.71 -3.47
C ALA A 151 -6.14 4.28 -4.58
N TYR A 152 -6.75 3.40 -5.38
CA TYR A 152 -7.68 3.77 -6.44
C TYR A 152 -8.88 4.57 -5.91
N SER A 153 -9.52 4.07 -4.84
CA SER A 153 -10.68 4.76 -4.26
C SER A 153 -10.30 6.10 -3.61
N ALA A 154 -9.13 6.18 -2.95
CA ALA A 154 -8.63 7.43 -2.40
C ALA A 154 -8.46 8.50 -3.49
N HIS A 155 -7.81 8.14 -4.60
CA HIS A 155 -7.62 9.07 -5.72
C HIS A 155 -8.93 9.42 -6.43
N TYR A 156 -9.64 8.44 -6.97
CA TYR A 156 -10.76 8.69 -7.89
C TYR A 156 -12.04 9.13 -7.18
N GLN A 157 -12.18 8.92 -5.87
CA GLN A 157 -13.43 9.24 -5.15
C GLN A 157 -13.24 10.30 -4.06
N LEU A 158 -12.03 10.50 -3.55
CA LEU A 158 -11.73 11.52 -2.54
C LEU A 158 -10.69 12.55 -3.01
N SER A 159 -10.14 12.42 -4.22
CA SER A 159 -9.07 13.29 -4.74
C SER A 159 -7.81 13.30 -3.87
N ILE A 160 -7.56 12.20 -3.15
CA ILE A 160 -6.39 12.01 -2.31
C ILE A 160 -5.29 11.35 -3.16
N PRO A 161 -4.12 11.96 -3.34
CA PRO A 161 -3.00 11.29 -4.01
C PRO A 161 -2.63 10.01 -3.26
N ALA A 162 -2.33 8.95 -3.99
CA ALA A 162 -2.08 7.64 -3.41
C ALA A 162 -0.92 6.91 -4.09
N MET A 163 -0.12 6.22 -3.27
CA MET A 163 1.01 5.41 -3.70
C MET A 163 0.92 4.03 -3.07
N THR A 164 1.13 2.99 -3.85
CA THR A 164 1.28 1.62 -3.37
C THR A 164 2.75 1.20 -3.47
N PHE A 165 3.37 0.85 -2.35
CA PHE A 165 4.72 0.29 -2.33
C PHE A 165 4.63 -1.22 -2.38
N GLU A 166 5.34 -1.83 -3.33
CA GLU A 166 5.36 -3.27 -3.54
C GLU A 166 6.79 -3.77 -3.39
N THR A 167 7.13 -4.37 -2.24
CA THR A 167 8.44 -5.03 -2.05
C THR A 167 8.42 -6.44 -2.64
N CYS A 168 9.57 -6.99 -3.02
CA CYS A 168 9.62 -8.39 -3.47
C CYS A 168 9.81 -9.37 -2.29
N ARG A 169 8.92 -10.35 -2.16
CA ARG A 169 8.97 -11.42 -1.14
C ARG A 169 10.21 -12.33 -1.19
N LYS A 170 11.01 -12.21 -2.26
CA LYS A 170 12.28 -12.94 -2.40
C LYS A 170 13.42 -12.28 -1.65
N LEU A 171 13.23 -11.04 -1.18
CA LEU A 171 14.19 -10.37 -0.31
C LEU A 171 13.94 -10.79 1.13
N PRO A 172 15.00 -10.88 1.95
CA PRO A 172 14.84 -11.16 3.38
C PRO A 172 14.16 -9.97 4.08
N LEU A 173 13.48 -10.26 5.19
CA LEU A 173 13.21 -9.23 6.19
C LEU A 173 14.56 -8.86 6.85
N SER A 174 14.81 -7.57 7.01
CA SER A 174 16.05 -6.99 7.53
C SER A 174 16.51 -7.61 8.84
#